data_AF-A0A4Q5TRJ5-F1
#
_entry.id   AF-A0A4Q5TRJ5-F1
#
_cell.length_a   1.000
_cell.length_b   1.000
_cell.length_c   1.000
_cell.angle_alpha   90.00
_cell.angle_beta   90.00
_cell.angle_gamma   90.00
#
_symmetry.space_group_name_H-M   'P 1'
#
loop_
_entity.id
_entity.type
_entity.pdbx_description
1 polymer ?
#
loop_
_entity_poly.entity_id
_entity_poly.type
_entity_poly.pdbx_seq_one_letter_code
_entity_poly.pdbx_strand_id
1 'polypeptide(L)'
;AEMKEMLKKMGVEQDIKIPASSTPEAKPSGSKTPVTNKPLHGRELIDFVMSMRAKIKKKMDPSDLELVYDLIDELDSSVKKMEQVAVYAFYKGARAQAVLLATEAVLLDPGNDLHVNNLAGMLINLGVFEQALPVMRGLVSRYPNDDMMCNNLGQTYMGLGKKDSALKYLERAMKGSPGHPMAAATASRINQAKGNKQVALEQARVALKRGIDVQAAEFINDNDPSPNAFAFMVENNKAPDYFNLYRMKKPIHPVTVAQVSQAEAERAAFNAELERMEMELSELQNKEQELGEEQFKRDMEKYQQIVFSTGRSPGNPLPPGAQVANRVIGKNRKFLHDDLLKVQQDDQAFIEYVRNEEKLLDLDLQKIHDYYAEKIKPLNCGEGRAADCKMMEQFMKERCKAQNARIDVYLQACAARAEARDQKQLLHARQYFYFTSKWFMMAAPNQHLANAIYYKTAGEYLQRIRTLVTYNSTGHRCGQFEKLLEKYSFQQLVAPPCEMDAELEYGIINIKASCKEFEM
;
A
#
# COMPACT_ATOMS: atom_id res chain seq x y z
N ALA A 1 -26.09 9.72 9.47
CA ALA A 1 -26.75 8.70 10.34
C ALA A 1 -28.07 8.27 9.71
N GLU A 2 -28.93 9.23 9.33
CA GLU A 2 -30.21 9.03 8.63
C GLU A 2 -30.18 8.04 7.44
N MET A 3 -29.25 8.18 6.49
CA MET A 3 -29.14 7.23 5.36
C MET A 3 -28.84 5.78 5.78
N LYS A 4 -28.16 5.55 6.92
CA LYS A 4 -27.92 4.18 7.42
C LYS A 4 -29.18 3.60 8.05
N GLU A 5 -30.01 4.44 8.66
CA GLU A 5 -31.27 4.06 9.26
C GLU A 5 -32.33 3.74 8.19
N MET A 6 -32.37 4.53 7.11
CA MET A 6 -33.20 4.26 5.93
C MET A 6 -32.86 2.92 5.27
N LEU A 7 -31.58 2.57 5.16
CA LEU A 7 -31.18 1.26 4.60
C LEU A 7 -31.52 0.08 5.51
N LYS A 8 -31.51 0.27 6.83
CA LYS A 8 -31.96 -0.76 7.77
C LYS A 8 -33.44 -1.08 7.54
N LYS A 9 -34.26 -0.07 7.21
CA LYS A 9 -35.66 -0.26 6.80
C LYS A 9 -35.78 -1.06 5.49
N MET A 10 -34.79 -0.98 4.59
CA MET A 10 -34.71 -1.74 3.32
C MET A 10 -34.15 -3.16 3.46
N GLY A 11 -34.06 -3.70 4.67
CA GLY A 11 -33.59 -5.07 4.92
C GLY A 11 -32.10 -5.29 4.58
N VAL A 12 -31.32 -4.21 4.42
CA VAL A 12 -29.89 -4.28 4.12
C VAL A 12 -29.12 -4.36 5.44
N GLU A 13 -29.04 -5.55 6.04
CA GLU A 13 -28.06 -5.85 7.09
C GLU A 13 -26.64 -6.01 6.49
N GLN A 14 -25.62 -5.71 7.29
CA GLN A 14 -24.24 -5.56 6.82
C GLN A 14 -23.62 -6.85 6.25
N ASP A 15 -22.58 -6.61 5.44
CA ASP A 15 -21.66 -7.53 4.77
C ASP A 15 -22.18 -8.29 3.55
N ILE A 16 -21.95 -7.68 2.39
CA ILE A 16 -21.91 -8.36 1.11
C ILE A 16 -20.75 -9.38 1.16
N LYS A 17 -21.08 -10.67 1.31
CA LYS A 17 -20.28 -11.72 0.68
C LYS A 17 -20.33 -11.48 -0.83
N ILE A 18 -19.21 -11.08 -1.42
CA ILE A 18 -19.07 -11.04 -2.87
C ILE A 18 -18.92 -12.49 -3.33
N PRO A 19 -19.82 -13.04 -4.17
CA PRO A 19 -19.58 -14.32 -4.81
C PRO A 19 -18.30 -14.22 -5.65
N ALA A 20 -17.49 -15.28 -5.64
CA ALA A 20 -16.30 -15.38 -6.47
C ALA A 20 -16.61 -14.96 -7.92
N SER A 21 -15.73 -14.14 -8.49
CA SER A 21 -15.59 -13.80 -9.91
C SER A 21 -16.73 -14.29 -10.79
N SER A 22 -17.70 -13.41 -11.05
CA SER A 22 -18.29 -13.37 -12.38
C SER A 22 -18.59 -11.93 -12.71
N THR A 23 -17.73 -11.31 -13.52
CA THR A 23 -18.28 -10.65 -14.69
C THR A 23 -19.28 -11.65 -15.27
N PRO A 24 -20.57 -11.32 -15.39
CA PRO A 24 -21.43 -12.17 -16.17
C PRO A 24 -20.74 -12.23 -17.53
N GLU A 25 -20.28 -13.42 -17.93
CA GLU A 25 -20.33 -13.72 -19.35
C GLU A 25 -21.78 -13.44 -19.72
N ALA A 26 -21.98 -12.34 -20.45
CA ALA A 26 -23.27 -11.97 -20.94
C ALA A 26 -23.73 -13.14 -21.82
N LYS A 27 -24.51 -14.05 -21.25
CA LYS A 27 -25.37 -14.89 -22.07
C LYS A 27 -26.18 -13.89 -22.88
N PRO A 28 -26.13 -13.93 -24.22
CA PRO A 28 -26.94 -13.03 -25.01
C PRO A 28 -28.38 -13.27 -24.58
N SER A 29 -28.94 -12.27 -23.90
CA SER A 29 -30.37 -12.19 -23.64
C SER A 29 -31.01 -12.18 -25.01
N GLY A 30 -31.50 -13.34 -25.45
CA GLY A 30 -32.36 -13.48 -26.62
C GLY A 30 -33.74 -12.87 -26.40
N SER A 31 -33.82 -11.81 -25.58
CA SER A 31 -35.03 -11.05 -25.33
C SER A 31 -35.40 -10.31 -26.62
N LYS A 32 -36.35 -10.89 -27.35
CA LYS A 32 -37.01 -10.30 -28.53
C LYS A 32 -37.90 -9.10 -28.18
N THR A 33 -37.52 -8.30 -27.18
CA THR A 33 -38.28 -7.06 -26.88
C THR A 33 -37.86 -6.01 -27.91
N PRO A 34 -38.77 -5.40 -28.67
CA PRO A 34 -38.42 -4.35 -29.62
C PRO A 34 -37.81 -3.16 -28.86
N VAL A 35 -36.48 -3.04 -28.91
CA VAL A 35 -35.78 -1.92 -28.32
C VAL A 35 -35.81 -0.76 -29.29
N THR A 36 -36.40 0.35 -28.89
CA THR A 36 -36.33 1.57 -29.68
C THR A 36 -34.87 2.00 -29.81
N ASN A 37 -34.40 2.11 -31.04
CA ASN A 37 -33.07 2.65 -31.33
C ASN A 37 -33.12 4.18 -31.44
N LYS A 38 -34.25 4.83 -31.16
CA LYS A 38 -34.37 6.29 -31.23
C LYS A 38 -33.75 6.92 -29.97
N PRO A 39 -32.91 7.98 -30.08
CA PRO A 39 -32.48 8.76 -28.92
C PRO A 39 -33.70 9.43 -28.27
N LEU A 40 -33.80 9.34 -26.94
CA LEU A 40 -34.95 9.91 -26.21
C LEU A 40 -34.65 11.27 -25.61
N HIS A 41 -35.58 12.21 -25.78
CA HIS A 41 -35.49 13.59 -25.32
C HIS A 41 -36.84 14.07 -24.77
N GLY A 42 -36.80 15.03 -23.84
CA GLY A 42 -37.97 15.74 -23.34
C GLY A 42 -39.13 14.80 -23.03
N ARG A 43 -40.27 15.00 -23.71
CA ARG A 43 -41.49 14.21 -23.47
C ARG A 43 -41.32 12.71 -23.76
N GLU A 44 -40.56 12.35 -24.78
CA GLU A 44 -40.35 10.93 -25.14
C GLU A 44 -39.55 10.19 -24.06
N LEU A 45 -38.60 10.87 -23.41
CA LEU A 45 -37.87 10.32 -22.27
C LEU A 45 -38.81 10.13 -21.07
N ILE A 46 -39.65 11.13 -20.78
CA ILE A 46 -40.64 11.07 -19.68
C ILE A 46 -41.58 9.88 -19.89
N ASP A 47 -42.20 9.76 -21.07
CA ASP A 47 -43.15 8.68 -21.35
C ASP A 47 -42.48 7.30 -21.28
N PHE A 48 -41.23 7.19 -21.73
CA PHE A 48 -40.44 5.97 -21.60
C PHE A 48 -40.16 5.59 -20.14
N VAL A 49 -39.73 6.56 -19.32
CA VAL A 49 -39.44 6.35 -17.90
C VAL A 49 -40.72 6.05 -17.12
N MET A 50 -41.86 6.67 -17.46
CA MET A 50 -43.17 6.34 -16.88
C MET A 50 -43.59 4.89 -17.19
N SER A 51 -43.37 4.43 -18.44
CA SER A 51 -43.62 3.03 -18.82
C SER A 51 -42.73 2.06 -18.04
N MET A 52 -41.45 2.41 -17.87
CA MET A 52 -40.51 1.62 -17.08
C MET A 52 -40.93 1.55 -15.61
N ARG A 53 -41.29 2.70 -15.01
CA ARG A 53 -41.85 2.79 -13.66
C ARG A 53 -43.02 1.84 -13.47
N ALA A 54 -44.01 1.88 -14.36
CA ALA A 54 -45.19 1.03 -14.26
C ALA A 54 -44.84 -0.46 -14.29
N LYS A 55 -43.87 -0.86 -15.12
CA LYS A 55 -43.38 -2.25 -15.18
C LYS A 55 -42.63 -2.65 -13.91
N ILE A 56 -41.83 -1.75 -13.34
CA ILE A 56 -41.10 -1.98 -12.08
C ILE A 56 -42.13 -2.17 -10.95
N LYS A 57 -43.06 -1.23 -10.77
CA LYS A 57 -44.11 -1.30 -9.74
C LYS A 57 -44.92 -2.60 -9.81
N LYS A 58 -45.27 -3.04 -11.03
CA LYS A 58 -46.05 -4.28 -11.24
C LYS A 58 -45.29 -5.55 -10.82
N LYS A 59 -43.96 -5.54 -10.90
CA LYS A 59 -43.10 -6.71 -10.62
C LYS A 59 -42.44 -6.66 -9.24
N MET A 60 -42.46 -5.52 -8.58
CA MET A 60 -41.86 -5.30 -7.26
C MET A 60 -42.76 -5.92 -6.19
N ASP A 61 -42.14 -6.44 -5.14
CA ASP A 61 -42.87 -6.91 -3.96
C ASP A 61 -43.68 -5.75 -3.34
N PRO A 62 -44.93 -5.96 -2.90
CA PRO A 62 -45.74 -4.90 -2.29
C PRO A 62 -45.06 -4.22 -1.11
N SER A 63 -44.31 -4.96 -0.27
CA SER A 63 -43.60 -4.39 0.89
C SER A 63 -42.41 -3.53 0.48
N ASP A 64 -41.66 -3.94 -0.55
CA ASP A 64 -40.59 -3.12 -1.14
C ASP A 64 -41.15 -1.85 -1.80
N LEU A 65 -42.33 -1.96 -2.42
CA LEU A 65 -43.00 -0.85 -3.07
C LEU A 65 -43.48 0.20 -2.06
N GLU A 66 -44.14 -0.25 -0.99
CA GLU A 66 -44.57 0.59 0.13
C GLU A 66 -43.38 1.31 0.75
N LEU A 67 -42.32 0.57 1.07
CA LEU A 67 -41.10 1.13 1.63
C LEU A 67 -40.45 2.21 0.77
N VAL A 68 -40.42 2.02 -0.56
CA VAL A 68 -39.86 3.04 -1.46
C VAL A 68 -40.69 4.32 -1.42
N TYR A 69 -42.01 4.23 -1.33
CA TYR A 69 -42.87 5.42 -1.25
C TYR A 69 -42.83 6.09 0.13
N ASP A 70 -42.80 5.32 1.22
CA ASP A 70 -42.56 5.86 2.57
C ASP A 70 -41.25 6.64 2.62
N LEU A 71 -40.21 6.09 1.99
CA LEU A 71 -38.92 6.76 1.88
C LEU A 71 -39.02 8.02 1.02
N ILE A 72 -39.77 8.03 -0.08
CA ILE A 72 -39.97 9.24 -0.89
C ILE A 72 -40.66 10.35 -0.07
N ASP A 73 -41.64 9.98 0.74
CA ASP A 73 -42.35 10.89 1.63
C ASP A 73 -41.44 11.41 2.76
N GLU A 74 -40.65 10.54 3.40
CA GLU A 74 -39.62 10.91 4.40
C GLU A 74 -38.55 11.85 3.82
N LEU A 75 -38.32 11.80 2.51
CA LEU A 75 -37.37 12.67 1.81
C LEU A 75 -38.00 14.01 1.36
N ASP A 76 -39.23 14.30 1.76
CA ASP A 76 -40.04 15.45 1.37
C ASP A 76 -40.16 15.61 -0.15
N SER A 77 -40.19 14.49 -0.90
CA SER A 77 -40.12 14.49 -2.37
C SER A 77 -38.90 15.26 -2.94
N SER A 78 -37.83 15.40 -2.15
CA SER A 78 -36.62 16.10 -2.59
C SER A 78 -35.86 15.25 -3.62
N VAL A 79 -35.92 15.64 -4.90
CA VAL A 79 -35.25 14.95 -6.02
C VAL A 79 -33.76 14.70 -5.72
N LYS A 80 -33.08 15.71 -5.19
CA LYS A 80 -31.65 15.62 -4.81
C LYS A 80 -31.40 14.53 -3.75
N LYS A 81 -32.24 14.45 -2.71
CA LYS A 81 -32.08 13.43 -1.67
C LYS A 81 -32.46 12.05 -2.19
N MET A 82 -33.55 11.93 -2.96
CA MET A 82 -33.96 10.68 -3.61
C MET A 82 -32.84 10.09 -4.46
N GLU A 83 -32.14 10.90 -5.22
CA GLU A 83 -31.01 10.46 -6.06
C GLU A 83 -29.81 9.99 -5.25
N GLN A 84 -29.47 10.71 -4.17
CA GLN A 84 -28.40 10.28 -3.27
C GLN A 84 -28.72 8.92 -2.64
N VAL A 85 -29.97 8.73 -2.21
CA VAL A 85 -30.43 7.47 -1.64
C VAL A 85 -30.51 6.37 -2.69
N ALA A 86 -30.98 6.65 -3.91
CA ALA A 86 -31.03 5.70 -5.01
C ALA A 86 -29.62 5.15 -5.34
N VAL A 87 -28.65 6.05 -5.51
CA VAL A 87 -27.24 5.66 -5.76
C VAL A 87 -26.67 4.87 -4.59
N TYR A 88 -26.93 5.31 -3.36
CA TYR A 88 -26.42 4.64 -2.17
C TYR A 88 -27.03 3.24 -1.96
N ALA A 89 -28.35 3.10 -2.13
CA ALA A 89 -29.08 1.84 -2.10
C ALA A 89 -28.58 0.88 -3.19
N PHE A 90 -28.28 1.39 -4.38
CA PHE A 90 -27.71 0.60 -5.47
C PHE A 90 -26.37 -0.03 -5.07
N TYR A 91 -25.45 0.75 -4.48
CA TYR A 91 -24.15 0.25 -4.00
C TYR A 91 -24.25 -0.75 -2.85
N LYS A 92 -25.39 -0.75 -2.15
CA LYS A 92 -25.66 -1.62 -1.00
C LYS A 92 -26.41 -2.88 -1.37
N GLY A 93 -26.77 -3.05 -2.64
CA GLY A 93 -27.38 -4.26 -3.16
C GLY A 93 -28.91 -4.21 -3.27
N ALA A 94 -29.56 -3.16 -2.74
CA ALA A 94 -30.99 -2.90 -2.87
C ALA A 94 -31.35 -2.37 -4.27
N ARG A 95 -31.10 -3.21 -5.28
CA ARG A 95 -31.07 -2.84 -6.69
C ARG A 95 -32.45 -2.46 -7.25
N ALA A 96 -33.51 -3.17 -6.86
CA ALA A 96 -34.86 -2.92 -7.38
C ALA A 96 -35.41 -1.58 -6.85
N GLN A 97 -35.24 -1.34 -5.55
CA GLN A 97 -35.64 -0.12 -4.86
C GLN A 97 -34.84 1.08 -5.38
N ALA A 98 -33.53 0.92 -5.57
CA ALA A 98 -32.67 1.96 -6.14
C ALA A 98 -33.12 2.41 -7.54
N VAL A 99 -33.47 1.47 -8.42
CA VAL A 99 -33.93 1.81 -9.78
C VAL A 99 -35.30 2.48 -9.73
N LEU A 100 -36.20 2.09 -8.83
CA LEU A 100 -37.49 2.77 -8.67
C LEU A 100 -37.30 4.21 -8.15
N LEU A 101 -36.44 4.41 -7.15
CA LEU A 101 -36.11 5.76 -6.64
C LEU A 101 -35.49 6.66 -7.72
N ALA A 102 -34.51 6.14 -8.49
CA ALA A 102 -33.91 6.88 -9.60
C ALA A 102 -34.93 7.17 -10.72
N THR A 103 -35.89 6.25 -10.93
CA THR A 103 -36.98 6.45 -11.88
C THR A 103 -37.91 7.58 -11.44
N GLU A 104 -38.30 7.63 -10.16
CA GLU A 104 -39.13 8.71 -9.62
C GLU A 104 -38.40 10.06 -9.66
N ALA A 105 -37.11 10.08 -9.33
CA ALA A 105 -36.30 11.29 -9.41
C ALA A 105 -36.23 11.86 -10.84
N VAL A 106 -36.04 11.02 -11.86
CA VAL A 106 -36.06 11.45 -13.27
C VAL A 106 -37.43 11.99 -13.68
N LEU A 107 -38.54 11.47 -13.13
CA LEU A 107 -39.88 11.95 -13.46
C LEU A 107 -40.20 13.30 -12.79
N LEU A 108 -39.60 13.58 -11.63
CA LEU A 108 -39.77 14.84 -10.91
C LEU A 108 -38.88 15.96 -11.44
N ASP A 109 -37.71 15.64 -11.98
CA ASP A 109 -36.81 16.60 -12.64
C ASP A 109 -36.24 16.04 -13.96
N PRO A 110 -37.08 15.94 -15.02
CA PRO A 110 -36.69 15.32 -16.29
C PRO A 110 -35.70 16.15 -17.10
N GLY A 111 -35.45 17.41 -16.71
CA GLY A 111 -34.46 18.30 -17.33
C GLY A 111 -33.03 18.08 -16.82
N ASN A 112 -32.87 17.29 -15.76
CA ASN A 112 -31.58 17.09 -15.12
C ASN A 112 -30.90 15.82 -15.62
N ASP A 113 -29.97 16.03 -16.55
CA ASP A 113 -29.26 14.96 -17.24
C ASP A 113 -28.35 14.11 -16.33
N LEU A 114 -28.02 14.60 -15.14
CA LEU A 114 -27.33 13.79 -14.14
C LEU A 114 -28.22 12.65 -13.62
N HIS A 115 -29.50 12.92 -13.35
CA HIS A 115 -30.46 11.90 -12.89
C HIS A 115 -30.70 10.86 -13.96
N VAL A 116 -30.86 11.33 -15.20
CA VAL A 116 -31.01 10.47 -16.39
C VAL A 116 -29.78 9.58 -16.58
N ASN A 117 -28.57 10.12 -16.39
CA ASN A 117 -27.33 9.35 -16.45
C ASN A 117 -27.20 8.35 -15.28
N ASN A 118 -27.58 8.72 -14.06
CA ASN A 118 -27.54 7.81 -12.91
C ASN A 118 -28.47 6.61 -13.13
N LEU A 119 -29.71 6.86 -13.56
CA LEU A 119 -30.65 5.80 -13.92
C LEU A 119 -30.09 4.90 -15.03
N ALA A 120 -29.56 5.49 -16.11
CA ALA A 120 -28.95 4.73 -17.19
C ALA A 120 -27.74 3.89 -16.71
N GLY A 121 -26.89 4.47 -15.85
CA GLY A 121 -25.76 3.78 -15.22
C GLY A 121 -26.20 2.59 -14.37
N MET A 122 -27.29 2.71 -13.60
CA MET A 122 -27.87 1.59 -12.86
C MET A 122 -28.36 0.49 -13.81
N LEU A 123 -29.08 0.84 -14.87
CA LEU A 123 -29.55 -0.12 -15.88
C LEU A 123 -28.38 -0.88 -16.53
N ILE A 124 -27.30 -0.18 -16.89
CA ILE A 124 -26.08 -0.78 -17.45
C ILE A 124 -25.47 -1.78 -16.46
N ASN A 125 -25.31 -1.39 -15.20
CA ASN A 125 -24.74 -2.26 -14.16
C ASN A 125 -25.62 -3.49 -13.85
N LEU A 126 -26.92 -3.40 -14.11
CA LEU A 126 -27.86 -4.53 -13.98
C LEU A 126 -27.94 -5.40 -15.22
N GLY A 127 -27.20 -5.08 -16.29
CA GLY A 127 -27.25 -5.80 -17.56
C GLY A 127 -28.50 -5.51 -18.40
N VAL A 128 -29.25 -4.46 -18.04
CA VAL A 128 -30.53 -4.06 -18.65
C VAL A 128 -30.23 -3.08 -19.80
N PHE A 129 -29.41 -3.53 -20.74
CA PHE A 129 -28.80 -2.68 -21.77
C PHE A 129 -29.80 -2.18 -22.80
N GLU A 130 -30.82 -2.97 -23.08
CA GLU A 130 -31.93 -2.67 -23.98
C GLU A 130 -32.65 -1.39 -23.55
N GLN A 131 -32.89 -1.20 -22.26
CA GLN A 131 -33.56 -0.02 -21.72
C GLN A 131 -32.59 1.15 -21.56
N ALA A 132 -31.30 0.88 -21.29
CA ALA A 132 -30.28 1.91 -21.17
C ALA A 132 -29.96 2.58 -22.52
N LEU A 133 -29.99 1.83 -23.64
CA LEU A 133 -29.57 2.30 -24.95
C LEU A 133 -30.26 3.60 -25.42
N PRO A 134 -31.60 3.68 -25.49
CA PRO A 134 -32.27 4.89 -25.98
C PRO A 134 -32.06 6.11 -25.08
N VAL A 135 -31.91 5.89 -23.77
CA VAL A 135 -31.60 6.92 -22.77
C VAL A 135 -30.17 7.45 -22.97
N MET A 136 -29.18 6.56 -23.04
CA MET A 136 -27.78 6.92 -23.25
C MET A 136 -27.55 7.58 -24.62
N ARG A 137 -28.26 7.16 -25.66
CA ARG A 137 -28.21 7.83 -26.97
C ARG A 137 -28.74 9.26 -26.91
N GLY A 138 -29.76 9.52 -26.10
CA GLY A 138 -30.27 10.86 -25.85
C GLY A 138 -29.27 11.73 -25.09
N LEU A 139 -28.60 11.18 -24.08
CA LEU A 139 -27.54 11.89 -23.35
C LEU A 139 -26.36 12.23 -24.26
N VAL A 140 -25.88 11.27 -25.06
CA VAL A 140 -24.70 11.48 -25.94
C VAL A 140 -25.00 12.40 -27.14
N SER A 141 -26.25 12.54 -27.59
CA SER A 141 -26.55 13.54 -28.63
C SER A 141 -26.51 14.98 -28.08
N ARG A 142 -26.80 15.20 -26.79
CA ARG A 142 -26.61 16.49 -26.12
C ARG A 142 -25.17 16.74 -25.68
N TYR A 143 -24.48 15.69 -25.25
CA TYR A 143 -23.10 15.72 -24.78
C TYR A 143 -22.20 14.82 -25.63
N PRO A 144 -21.94 15.19 -26.90
CA PRO A 144 -21.22 14.32 -27.83
C PRO A 144 -19.77 14.04 -27.43
N ASN A 145 -19.15 14.87 -26.61
CA ASN A 145 -17.74 14.72 -26.23
C ASN A 145 -17.55 14.50 -24.74
N ASP A 146 -18.64 14.33 -23.98
CA ASP A 146 -18.53 13.98 -22.56
C ASP A 146 -18.05 12.53 -22.42
N ASP A 147 -16.96 12.36 -21.68
CA ASP A 147 -16.25 11.11 -21.56
C ASP A 147 -17.07 10.05 -20.81
N MET A 148 -17.75 10.46 -19.74
CA MET A 148 -18.62 9.58 -18.94
C MET A 148 -19.81 9.08 -19.77
N MET A 149 -20.50 9.97 -20.48
CA MET A 149 -21.67 9.60 -21.31
C MET A 149 -21.25 8.71 -22.48
N CYS A 150 -20.13 9.03 -23.13
CA CYS A 150 -19.58 8.20 -24.21
C CYS A 150 -19.15 6.83 -23.69
N ASN A 151 -18.54 6.75 -22.51
CA ASN A 151 -18.19 5.47 -21.89
C ASN A 151 -19.45 4.66 -21.58
N ASN A 152 -20.47 5.25 -20.94
CA ASN A 152 -21.71 4.53 -20.57
C ASN A 152 -22.46 4.01 -21.80
N LEU A 153 -22.50 4.77 -22.89
CA LEU A 153 -23.06 4.29 -24.16
C LEU A 153 -22.18 3.19 -24.77
N GLY A 154 -20.85 3.31 -24.67
CA GLY A 154 -19.91 2.27 -25.07
C GLY A 154 -20.13 0.95 -24.32
N GLN A 155 -20.28 0.99 -22.98
CA GLN A 155 -20.59 -0.18 -22.16
C GLN A 155 -21.96 -0.77 -22.53
N THR A 156 -22.95 0.07 -22.82
CA THR A 156 -24.27 -0.38 -23.26
C THR A 156 -24.19 -1.16 -24.57
N TYR A 157 -23.47 -0.64 -25.57
CA TYR A 157 -23.24 -1.36 -26.82
C TYR A 157 -22.44 -2.64 -26.63
N MET A 158 -21.45 -2.64 -25.72
CA MET A 158 -20.69 -3.83 -25.38
C MET A 158 -21.60 -4.92 -24.79
N GLY A 159 -22.50 -4.54 -23.87
CA GLY A 159 -23.48 -5.44 -23.26
C GLY A 159 -24.48 -6.03 -24.26
N LEU A 160 -24.82 -5.27 -25.31
CA LEU A 160 -25.64 -5.74 -26.44
C LEU A 160 -24.87 -6.54 -27.50
N GLY A 161 -23.58 -6.82 -27.26
CA GLY A 161 -22.70 -7.52 -28.21
C GLY A 161 -22.31 -6.71 -29.46
N LYS A 162 -22.68 -5.42 -29.53
CA LYS A 162 -22.38 -4.52 -30.66
C LYS A 162 -20.98 -3.92 -30.54
N LYS A 163 -19.96 -4.78 -30.62
CA LYS A 163 -18.55 -4.45 -30.34
C LYS A 163 -18.01 -3.25 -31.15
N ASP A 164 -18.38 -3.10 -32.42
CA ASP A 164 -17.90 -1.98 -33.25
C ASP A 164 -18.50 -0.64 -32.82
N SER A 165 -19.79 -0.63 -32.47
CA SER A 165 -20.43 0.55 -31.91
C SER A 165 -19.85 0.88 -30.54
N ALA A 166 -19.60 -0.14 -29.70
CA ALA A 166 -18.94 0.05 -28.41
C ALA A 166 -17.59 0.73 -28.57
N LEU A 167 -16.72 0.19 -29.45
CA LEU A 167 -15.38 0.74 -29.69
C LEU A 167 -15.44 2.22 -30.11
N LYS A 168 -16.32 2.58 -31.04
CA LYS A 168 -16.50 3.97 -31.49
C LYS A 168 -16.77 4.95 -30.35
N TYR A 169 -17.62 4.57 -29.38
CA TYR A 169 -17.95 5.45 -28.25
C TYR A 169 -16.92 5.38 -27.13
N LEU A 170 -16.27 4.23 -26.91
CA LEU A 170 -15.14 4.12 -25.97
C LEU A 170 -13.94 4.96 -26.46
N GLU A 171 -13.68 5.01 -27.77
CA GLU A 171 -12.68 5.90 -28.37
C GLU A 171 -13.01 7.37 -28.16
N ARG A 172 -14.28 7.76 -28.26
CA ARG A 172 -14.71 9.14 -27.94
C ARG A 172 -14.52 9.45 -26.47
N ALA A 173 -14.83 8.51 -25.58
CA ALA A 173 -14.58 8.66 -24.16
C ALA A 173 -13.09 8.85 -23.87
N MET A 174 -12.23 8.05 -24.51
CA MET A 174 -10.77 8.20 -24.40
C MET A 174 -10.24 9.47 -25.09
N LYS A 175 -10.90 10.02 -26.10
CA LYS A 175 -10.52 11.35 -26.65
C LYS A 175 -10.83 12.49 -25.68
N GLY A 176 -11.98 12.44 -25.00
CA GLY A 176 -12.35 13.42 -23.98
C GLY A 176 -11.49 13.30 -22.71
N SER A 177 -11.15 12.07 -22.34
CA SER A 177 -10.26 11.76 -21.21
C SER A 177 -9.26 10.67 -21.62
N PRO A 178 -8.05 11.04 -22.10
CA PRO A 178 -7.00 10.11 -22.57
C PRO A 178 -6.54 9.04 -21.58
N GLY A 179 -7.00 9.09 -20.33
CA GLY A 179 -6.76 8.09 -19.29
C GLY A 179 -8.04 7.52 -18.67
N HIS A 180 -9.19 7.55 -19.36
CA HIS A 180 -10.44 7.01 -18.82
C HIS A 180 -10.34 5.48 -18.62
N PRO A 181 -10.22 4.98 -17.37
CA PRO A 181 -9.72 3.63 -17.12
C PRO A 181 -10.70 2.54 -17.59
N MET A 182 -12.00 2.73 -17.32
CA MET A 182 -13.03 1.75 -17.70
C MET A 182 -13.26 1.70 -19.22
N ALA A 183 -13.04 2.82 -19.92
CA ALA A 183 -13.21 2.88 -21.37
C ALA A 183 -12.04 2.16 -22.06
N ALA A 184 -10.82 2.41 -21.59
CA ALA A 184 -9.61 1.75 -22.04
C ALA A 184 -9.63 0.24 -21.75
N ALA A 185 -10.10 -0.18 -20.57
CA ALA A 185 -10.23 -1.61 -20.23
C ALA A 185 -11.22 -2.34 -21.14
N THR A 186 -12.41 -1.77 -21.38
CA THR A 186 -13.39 -2.37 -22.29
C THR A 186 -12.89 -2.38 -23.74
N ALA A 187 -12.24 -1.32 -24.20
CA ALA A 187 -11.66 -1.27 -25.54
C ALA A 187 -10.54 -2.32 -25.71
N SER A 188 -9.70 -2.50 -24.69
CA SER A 188 -8.66 -3.52 -24.65
C SER A 188 -9.25 -4.92 -24.84
N ARG A 189 -10.32 -5.27 -24.11
CA ARG A 189 -11.02 -6.55 -24.26
C ARG A 189 -11.64 -6.75 -25.64
N ILE A 190 -12.22 -5.69 -26.23
CA ILE A 190 -12.75 -5.75 -27.59
C ILE A 190 -11.63 -6.02 -28.61
N ASN A 191 -10.50 -5.33 -28.48
CA ASN A 191 -9.36 -5.50 -29.38
C ASN A 191 -8.67 -6.86 -29.19
N GLN A 192 -8.59 -7.37 -27.97
CA GLN A 192 -8.13 -8.73 -27.67
C GLN A 192 -9.00 -9.75 -28.41
N ALA A 193 -10.32 -9.65 -28.30
CA ALA A 193 -11.26 -10.56 -28.98
C ALA A 193 -11.21 -10.45 -30.53
N LYS A 194 -10.71 -9.33 -31.07
CA LYS A 194 -10.50 -9.13 -32.51
C LYS A 194 -9.12 -9.61 -33.00
N GLY A 195 -8.24 -10.06 -32.10
CA GLY A 195 -6.86 -10.43 -32.44
C GLY A 195 -5.89 -9.25 -32.54
N ASN A 196 -6.32 -8.02 -32.23
CA ASN A 196 -5.51 -6.81 -32.26
C ASN A 196 -4.65 -6.70 -30.99
N LYS A 197 -3.73 -7.65 -30.79
CA LYS A 197 -2.96 -7.81 -29.54
C LYS A 197 -2.21 -6.54 -29.11
N GLN A 198 -1.54 -5.86 -30.04
CA GLN A 198 -0.75 -4.67 -29.71
C GLN A 198 -1.62 -3.51 -29.23
N VAL A 199 -2.74 -3.25 -29.91
CA VAL A 199 -3.70 -2.20 -29.53
C VAL A 199 -4.34 -2.53 -28.18
N ALA A 200 -4.66 -3.80 -27.94
CA ALA A 200 -5.20 -4.24 -26.67
C ALA A 200 -4.22 -4.01 -25.52
N LEU A 201 -2.92 -4.24 -25.73
CA LEU A 201 -1.87 -4.01 -24.74
C LEU A 201 -1.73 -2.53 -24.40
N GLU A 202 -1.70 -1.66 -25.40
CA GLU A 202 -1.65 -0.21 -25.20
C GLU A 202 -2.85 0.30 -24.39
N GLN A 203 -4.05 -0.17 -24.73
CA GLN A 203 -5.27 0.18 -24.03
C GLN A 203 -5.31 -0.41 -22.61
N ALA A 204 -4.78 -1.61 -22.39
CA ALA A 204 -4.65 -2.19 -21.05
C ALA A 204 -3.70 -1.37 -20.18
N ARG A 205 -2.57 -0.90 -20.72
CA ARG A 205 -1.65 0.00 -20.01
C ARG A 205 -2.33 1.32 -19.65
N VAL A 206 -3.09 1.92 -20.58
CA VAL A 206 -3.86 3.15 -20.32
C VAL A 206 -4.92 2.91 -19.23
N ALA A 207 -5.58 1.76 -19.23
CA ALA A 207 -6.57 1.41 -18.21
C ALA A 207 -5.99 1.40 -16.80
N LEU A 208 -4.74 0.93 -16.65
CA LEU A 208 -4.05 0.87 -15.37
C LEU A 208 -3.46 2.21 -14.91
N LYS A 209 -3.12 3.14 -15.83
CA LYS A 209 -2.52 4.44 -15.46
C LYS A 209 -3.33 5.24 -14.44
N ARG A 210 -4.66 5.18 -14.51
CA ARG A 210 -5.58 5.97 -13.66
C ARG A 210 -6.68 5.13 -13.00
N GLY A 211 -6.60 3.81 -13.09
CA GLY A 211 -7.60 2.89 -12.55
C GLY A 211 -7.02 1.54 -12.19
N ILE A 212 -7.88 0.63 -11.74
CA ILE A 212 -7.51 -0.76 -11.45
C ILE A 212 -8.48 -1.64 -12.21
N ASP A 213 -7.97 -2.45 -13.13
CA ASP A 213 -8.72 -3.46 -13.87
C ASP A 213 -7.90 -4.77 -13.87
N VAL A 214 -8.46 -5.81 -13.25
CA VAL A 214 -7.75 -7.08 -13.03
C VAL A 214 -7.44 -7.78 -14.37
N GLN A 215 -8.39 -7.74 -15.31
CA GLN A 215 -8.21 -8.38 -16.62
C GLN A 215 -7.18 -7.65 -17.46
N ALA A 216 -7.13 -6.31 -17.40
CA ALA A 216 -6.08 -5.53 -18.04
C ALA A 216 -4.70 -5.85 -17.43
N ALA A 217 -4.61 -6.04 -16.11
CA ALA A 217 -3.37 -6.40 -15.43
C ALA A 217 -2.89 -7.81 -15.78
N GLU A 218 -3.77 -8.81 -15.74
CA GLU A 218 -3.49 -10.17 -16.19
C GLU A 218 -3.05 -10.18 -17.66
N PHE A 219 -3.79 -9.48 -18.52
CA PHE A 219 -3.45 -9.40 -19.94
C PHE A 219 -2.07 -8.78 -20.19
N ILE A 220 -1.69 -7.74 -19.45
CA ILE A 220 -0.33 -7.16 -19.53
C ILE A 220 0.71 -8.17 -19.04
N ASN A 221 0.50 -8.81 -17.89
CA ASN A 221 1.45 -9.81 -17.36
C ASN A 221 1.68 -10.98 -18.32
N ASP A 222 0.64 -11.41 -19.02
CA ASP A 222 0.69 -12.54 -19.95
C ASP A 222 1.31 -12.18 -21.31
N ASN A 223 1.34 -10.89 -21.67
CA ASN A 223 1.60 -10.47 -23.05
C ASN A 223 2.63 -9.34 -23.22
N ASP A 224 3.07 -8.70 -22.13
CA ASP A 224 4.08 -7.63 -22.13
C ASP A 224 5.45 -8.18 -21.68
N PRO A 225 6.50 -8.09 -22.53
CA PRO A 225 7.83 -8.59 -22.19
C PRO A 225 8.62 -7.68 -21.23
N SER A 226 8.06 -6.54 -20.81
CA SER A 226 8.69 -5.52 -19.93
C SER A 226 8.02 -5.49 -18.53
N PRO A 227 8.29 -4.52 -17.60
CA PRO A 227 7.96 -4.72 -16.19
C PRO A 227 6.47 -5.02 -15.98
N ASN A 228 6.18 -5.82 -14.95
CA ASN A 228 4.83 -6.33 -14.64
C ASN A 228 3.75 -5.23 -14.66
N ALA A 229 2.48 -5.62 -14.73
CA ALA A 229 1.33 -4.71 -14.81
C ALA A 229 1.33 -3.57 -13.77
N PHE A 230 2.04 -3.74 -12.65
CA PHE A 230 2.23 -2.72 -11.62
C PHE A 230 3.00 -1.48 -12.10
N ALA A 231 3.94 -1.61 -13.03
CA ALA A 231 4.68 -0.48 -13.58
C ALA A 231 3.77 0.53 -14.32
N PHE A 232 2.61 0.08 -14.77
CA PHE A 232 1.64 0.91 -15.50
C PHE A 232 0.55 1.50 -14.60
N MET A 233 0.50 1.16 -13.30
CA MET A 233 -0.43 1.73 -12.33
C MET A 233 0.00 3.09 -11.77
N VAL A 234 1.16 3.61 -12.19
CA VAL A 234 1.81 4.80 -11.64
C VAL A 234 1.66 5.98 -12.59
N GLU A 235 0.81 6.95 -12.25
CA GLU A 235 1.06 8.33 -12.66
C GLU A 235 2.13 8.87 -11.71
N ASN A 236 3.27 9.29 -12.26
CA ASN A 236 4.37 9.90 -11.52
C ASN A 236 3.90 11.22 -10.91
N ASN A 237 3.27 11.18 -9.72
CA ASN A 237 3.49 12.25 -8.77
C ASN A 237 5.00 12.27 -8.52
N LYS A 238 5.65 13.41 -8.75
CA LYS A 238 7.07 13.59 -8.39
C LYS A 238 7.17 13.38 -6.88
N ALA A 239 7.42 12.14 -6.47
CA ALA A 239 7.87 11.86 -5.13
C ALA A 239 9.11 12.73 -4.90
N PRO A 240 9.22 13.43 -3.76
CA PRO A 240 10.43 14.14 -3.43
C PRO A 240 11.67 13.25 -3.61
N ASP A 241 12.78 13.85 -4.02
CA ASP A 241 13.99 13.18 -4.52
C ASP A 241 14.64 12.21 -3.50
N TYR A 242 14.24 12.31 -2.22
CA TYR A 242 14.68 11.44 -1.11
C TYR A 242 13.92 10.09 -1.01
N PHE A 243 12.85 9.86 -1.78
CA PHE A 243 12.25 8.50 -1.94
C PHE A 243 12.84 7.71 -3.11
N ASN A 244 13.90 8.22 -3.72
CA ASN A 244 14.57 7.54 -4.81
C ASN A 244 15.49 6.44 -4.27
N LEU A 245 15.01 5.21 -4.31
CA LEU A 245 15.74 4.03 -3.82
C LEU A 245 17.02 3.73 -4.60
N TYR A 246 17.23 4.33 -5.77
CA TYR A 246 18.52 4.27 -6.47
C TYR A 246 19.59 5.16 -5.82
N ARG A 247 19.21 6.06 -4.90
CA ARG A 247 20.15 6.88 -4.11
C ARG A 247 20.43 6.30 -2.72
N MET A 248 19.46 5.58 -2.12
CA MET A 248 19.63 4.96 -0.81
C MET A 248 20.20 3.54 -0.95
N LYS A 249 21.51 3.40 -0.72
CA LYS A 249 22.19 2.10 -0.72
C LYS A 249 21.86 1.33 0.56
N LYS A 250 21.21 0.16 0.44
CA LYS A 250 21.02 -0.78 1.55
C LYS A 250 22.40 -1.25 2.06
N PRO A 251 22.63 -1.32 3.38
CA PRO A 251 23.85 -1.90 3.94
C PRO A 251 24.05 -3.35 3.49
N ILE A 252 25.30 -3.78 3.37
CA ILE A 252 25.62 -5.18 3.09
C ILE A 252 25.26 -6.09 4.27
N HIS A 253 24.92 -7.35 3.95
CA HIS A 253 25.00 -8.44 4.92
C HIS A 253 26.44 -8.98 4.90
N PRO A 254 27.16 -9.00 6.03
CA PRO A 254 28.51 -9.53 6.05
C PRO A 254 28.45 -11.04 5.78
N VAL A 255 29.24 -11.51 4.81
CA VAL A 255 29.43 -12.94 4.53
C VAL A 255 30.76 -13.46 5.08
N THR A 256 31.57 -12.57 5.66
CA THR A 256 32.84 -12.90 6.32
C THR A 256 33.10 -12.00 7.53
N VAL A 257 33.91 -12.45 8.48
CA VAL A 257 34.36 -11.67 9.64
C VAL A 257 35.02 -10.35 9.22
N ALA A 258 35.77 -10.36 8.11
CA ALA A 258 36.44 -9.15 7.59
C ALA A 258 35.46 -8.04 7.20
N GLN A 259 34.25 -8.39 6.77
CA GLN A 259 33.21 -7.44 6.34
C GLN A 259 32.38 -6.88 7.50
N VAL A 260 32.49 -7.45 8.71
CA VAL A 260 31.64 -7.07 9.85
C VAL A 260 31.77 -5.58 10.19
N SER A 261 32.99 -5.07 10.28
CA SER A 261 33.24 -3.64 10.56
C SER A 261 32.68 -2.71 9.48
N GLN A 262 32.79 -3.09 8.20
CA GLN A 262 32.18 -2.35 7.10
C GLN A 262 30.65 -2.38 7.20
N ALA A 263 30.05 -3.56 7.43
CA ALA A 263 28.62 -3.72 7.54
C ALA A 263 28.03 -2.91 8.72
N GLU A 264 28.72 -2.90 9.87
CA GLU A 264 28.36 -2.09 11.04
C GLU A 264 28.41 -0.58 10.72
N ALA A 265 29.47 -0.12 10.05
CA ALA A 265 29.61 1.27 9.64
C ALA A 265 28.55 1.69 8.60
N GLU A 266 28.30 0.86 7.58
CA GLU A 266 27.26 1.10 6.57
C GLU A 266 25.86 1.13 7.23
N ARG A 267 25.59 0.25 8.18
CA ARG A 267 24.32 0.21 8.92
C ARG A 267 24.14 1.41 9.82
N ALA A 268 25.19 1.85 10.52
CA ALA A 268 25.16 3.07 11.32
C ALA A 268 24.88 4.31 10.45
N ALA A 269 25.58 4.45 9.32
CA ALA A 269 25.36 5.55 8.37
C ALA A 269 23.95 5.53 7.79
N PHE A 270 23.46 4.35 7.41
CA PHE A 270 22.09 4.17 6.91
C PHE A 270 21.05 4.59 7.95
N ASN A 271 21.17 4.12 9.20
CA ASN A 271 20.25 4.49 10.27
C ASN A 271 20.29 5.99 10.59
N ALA A 272 21.48 6.60 10.62
CA ALA A 272 21.62 8.05 10.85
C ALA A 272 20.93 8.87 9.75
N GLU A 273 21.03 8.45 8.49
CA GLU A 273 20.34 9.11 7.38
C GLU A 273 18.83 8.93 7.46
N LEU A 274 18.34 7.73 7.83
CA LEU A 274 16.91 7.50 8.11
C LEU A 274 16.40 8.42 9.22
N GLU A 275 17.16 8.56 10.31
CA GLU A 275 16.81 9.45 11.42
C GLU A 275 16.73 10.92 10.99
N ARG A 276 17.71 11.39 10.21
CA ARG A 276 17.70 12.75 9.64
C ARG A 276 16.42 12.99 8.83
N MET A 277 16.10 12.08 7.91
CA MET A 277 14.91 12.21 7.06
C MET A 277 13.60 12.10 7.85
N GLU A 278 13.53 11.22 8.85
CA GLU A 278 12.37 11.10 9.74
C GLU A 278 12.13 12.40 10.54
N MET A 279 13.20 13.05 11.02
CA MET A 279 13.08 14.36 11.68
C MET A 279 12.55 15.44 10.73
N GLU A 280 13.13 15.57 9.54
CA GLU A 280 12.68 16.54 8.53
C GLU A 280 11.21 16.32 8.14
N LEU A 281 10.81 15.06 7.93
CA LEU A 281 9.44 14.69 7.65
C LEU A 281 8.50 15.00 8.80
N SER A 282 8.93 14.77 10.05
CA SER A 282 8.13 15.07 11.23
C SER A 282 7.89 16.58 11.38
N GLU A 283 8.89 17.42 11.13
CA GLU A 283 8.74 18.87 11.15
C GLU A 283 7.75 19.35 10.07
N LEU A 284 7.91 18.85 8.84
CA LEU A 284 6.99 19.14 7.73
C LEU A 284 5.56 18.66 8.01
N GLN A 285 5.41 17.46 8.56
CA GLN A 285 4.13 16.90 8.95
C GLN A 285 3.44 17.81 9.97
N ASN A 286 4.12 18.17 11.06
CA ASN A 286 3.54 19.00 12.12
C ASN A 286 3.09 20.36 11.59
N LYS A 287 3.94 21.00 10.77
CA LYS A 287 3.61 22.29 10.14
C LYS A 287 2.38 22.21 9.24
N GLU A 288 2.31 21.21 8.35
CA GLU A 288 1.15 21.04 7.48
C GLU A 288 -0.11 20.62 8.27
N GLN A 289 0.05 19.85 9.35
CA GLN A 289 -1.06 19.46 10.21
C GLN A 289 -1.69 20.68 10.88
N GLU A 290 -0.90 21.56 11.50
CA GLU A 290 -1.37 22.80 12.13
C GLU A 290 -2.10 23.70 11.13
N LEU A 291 -1.48 23.97 9.97
CA LEU A 291 -2.09 24.77 8.90
C LEU A 291 -3.41 24.17 8.41
N GLY A 292 -3.44 22.85 8.25
CA GLY A 292 -4.59 22.11 7.76
C GLY A 292 -5.75 22.07 8.76
N GLU A 293 -5.47 21.91 10.05
CA GLU A 293 -6.48 21.93 11.11
C GLU A 293 -7.08 23.33 11.30
N GLU A 294 -6.25 24.37 11.28
CA GLU A 294 -6.73 25.75 11.31
C GLU A 294 -7.62 26.08 10.11
N GLN A 295 -7.18 25.71 8.90
CA GLN A 295 -7.96 25.92 7.68
C GLN A 295 -9.30 25.17 7.78
N PHE A 296 -9.28 23.91 8.19
CA PHE A 296 -10.49 23.10 8.34
C PHE A 296 -11.46 23.71 9.35
N LYS A 297 -10.96 24.20 10.49
CA LYS A 297 -11.79 24.87 11.50
C LYS A 297 -12.46 26.13 10.94
N ARG A 298 -11.70 27.00 10.26
CA ARG A 298 -12.25 28.21 9.60
C ARG A 298 -13.32 27.87 8.55
N ASP A 299 -13.08 26.83 7.75
CA ASP A 299 -14.02 26.39 6.72
C ASP A 299 -15.30 25.81 7.35
N MET A 300 -15.19 25.08 8.45
CA MET A 300 -16.33 24.54 9.19
C MET A 300 -17.14 25.62 9.91
N GLU A 301 -16.50 26.65 10.48
CA GLU A 301 -17.20 27.80 11.08
C GLU A 301 -18.01 28.57 10.03
N LYS A 302 -17.44 28.82 8.83
CA LYS A 302 -18.17 29.41 7.71
C LYS A 302 -19.33 28.54 7.25
N TYR A 303 -19.10 27.23 7.17
CA TYR A 303 -20.12 26.25 6.81
C TYR A 303 -21.30 26.30 7.80
N GLN A 304 -21.02 26.34 9.11
CA GLN A 304 -22.02 26.46 10.17
C GLN A 304 -22.78 27.79 10.07
N GLN A 305 -22.09 28.92 9.87
CA GLN A 305 -22.74 30.22 9.70
C GLN A 305 -23.70 30.25 8.52
N ILE A 306 -23.34 29.63 7.39
CA ILE A 306 -24.24 29.51 6.22
C ILE A 306 -25.47 28.67 6.58
N VAL A 307 -25.28 27.55 7.30
CA VAL A 307 -26.39 26.71 7.78
C VAL A 307 -27.32 27.48 8.71
N PHE A 308 -26.78 28.21 9.69
CA PHE A 308 -27.59 28.98 10.65
C PHE A 308 -28.30 30.19 10.02
N SER A 309 -27.70 30.85 9.03
CA SER A 309 -28.28 32.06 8.42
C SER A 309 -29.25 31.76 7.27
N THR A 310 -29.07 30.66 6.53
CA THR A 310 -29.86 30.38 5.32
C THR A 310 -30.72 29.12 5.43
N GLY A 311 -30.57 28.32 6.49
CA GLY A 311 -31.21 27.01 6.63
C GLY A 311 -30.75 25.97 5.59
N ARG A 312 -29.76 26.29 4.73
CA ARG A 312 -29.19 25.40 3.72
C ARG A 312 -27.83 24.85 4.17
N SER A 313 -27.62 23.55 3.97
CA SER A 313 -26.30 22.92 4.01
C SER A 313 -25.56 23.12 2.67
N PRO A 314 -24.33 23.68 2.66
CA PRO A 314 -23.53 23.85 1.44
C PRO A 314 -23.13 22.56 0.70
N GLY A 315 -23.49 21.36 1.18
CA GLY A 315 -23.06 20.08 0.62
C GLY A 315 -22.00 19.38 1.50
N ASN A 316 -21.34 18.34 0.99
CA ASN A 316 -20.30 17.64 1.77
C ASN A 316 -19.06 18.54 1.90
N PRO A 317 -18.56 18.84 3.12
CA PRO A 317 -17.37 19.66 3.31
C PRO A 317 -16.07 18.98 2.85
N LEU A 318 -16.10 17.68 2.55
CA LEU A 318 -14.94 16.94 2.07
C LEU A 318 -14.77 17.05 0.54
N PRO A 319 -13.52 16.99 0.04
CA PRO A 319 -13.25 16.98 -1.40
C PRO A 319 -13.99 15.86 -2.14
N PRO A 320 -14.38 16.05 -3.41
CA PRO A 320 -15.12 15.05 -4.19
C PRO A 320 -14.46 13.66 -4.25
N GLY A 321 -13.11 13.61 -4.25
CA GLY A 321 -12.34 12.37 -4.23
C GLY A 321 -12.35 11.60 -2.90
N ALA A 322 -12.69 12.27 -1.79
CA ALA A 322 -12.53 11.70 -0.45
C ALA A 322 -13.50 10.52 -0.17
N GLN A 323 -14.69 10.55 -0.76
CA GLN A 323 -15.64 9.45 -0.61
C GLN A 323 -15.19 8.17 -1.32
N VAL A 324 -14.60 8.32 -2.52
CA VAL A 324 -14.01 7.21 -3.29
C VAL A 324 -12.82 6.65 -2.54
N ALA A 325 -11.93 7.53 -2.06
CA ALA A 325 -10.78 7.16 -1.26
C ALA A 325 -11.17 6.37 0.00
N ASN A 326 -12.11 6.88 0.81
CA ASN A 326 -12.59 6.20 2.00
C ASN A 326 -13.21 4.82 1.70
N ARG A 327 -13.89 4.67 0.56
CA ARG A 327 -14.42 3.37 0.11
C ARG A 327 -13.30 2.39 -0.25
N VAL A 328 -12.27 2.85 -0.97
CA VAL A 328 -11.12 2.02 -1.34
C VAL A 328 -10.32 1.60 -0.10
N ILE A 329 -10.07 2.53 0.82
CA ILE A 329 -9.43 2.25 2.11
C ILE A 329 -10.24 1.20 2.88
N GLY A 330 -11.55 1.39 3.00
CA GLY A 330 -12.44 0.46 3.70
C GLY A 330 -12.43 -0.95 3.09
N LYS A 331 -12.51 -1.07 1.76
CA LYS A 331 -12.49 -2.38 1.06
C LYS A 331 -11.16 -3.11 1.18
N ASN A 332 -10.05 -2.39 1.28
CA ASN A 332 -8.72 -2.98 1.37
C ASN A 332 -8.21 -3.06 2.81
N ARG A 333 -9.02 -2.73 3.82
CA ARG A 333 -8.61 -2.76 5.23
C ARG A 333 -8.16 -4.15 5.67
N LYS A 334 -8.89 -5.18 5.21
CA LYS A 334 -8.52 -6.58 5.45
C LYS A 334 -7.24 -6.96 4.71
N PHE A 335 -7.09 -6.57 3.45
CA PHE A 335 -5.86 -6.78 2.68
C PHE A 335 -4.64 -6.16 3.38
N LEU A 336 -4.74 -4.90 3.83
CA LEU A 336 -3.68 -4.22 4.56
C LEU A 336 -3.33 -4.93 5.88
N HIS A 337 -4.33 -5.45 6.58
CA HIS A 337 -4.13 -6.19 7.83
C HIS A 337 -3.52 -7.58 7.61
N ASP A 338 -4.05 -8.34 6.65
CA ASP A 338 -3.56 -9.67 6.30
C ASP A 338 -2.12 -9.61 5.75
N ASP A 339 -1.76 -8.54 5.02
CA ASP A 339 -0.40 -8.30 4.53
C ASP A 339 0.59 -8.00 5.67
N LEU A 340 0.17 -7.19 6.64
CA LEU A 340 0.94 -6.94 7.88
C LEU A 340 1.19 -8.22 8.67
N LEU A 341 0.19 -9.11 8.76
CA LEU A 341 0.33 -10.38 9.47
C LEU A 341 1.35 -11.30 8.77
N LYS A 342 1.33 -11.37 7.44
CA LYS A 342 2.32 -12.14 6.66
C LYS A 342 3.73 -11.61 6.85
N VAL A 343 3.90 -10.28 6.83
CA VAL A 343 5.18 -9.61 7.12
C VAL A 343 5.70 -9.99 8.51
N GLN A 344 4.84 -10.00 9.53
CA GLN A 344 5.21 -10.40 10.88
C GLN A 344 5.61 -11.88 10.97
N GLN A 345 4.90 -12.76 10.27
CA GLN A 345 5.22 -14.19 10.21
C GLN A 345 6.58 -14.44 9.54
N ASP A 346 6.85 -13.78 8.41
CA ASP A 346 8.15 -13.87 7.72
C ASP A 346 9.31 -13.38 8.61
N ASP A 347 9.09 -12.32 9.40
CA ASP A 347 10.07 -11.80 10.36
C ASP A 347 10.32 -12.76 11.52
N GLN A 348 9.26 -13.34 12.09
CA GLN A 348 9.38 -14.34 13.15
C GLN A 348 10.15 -15.57 12.68
N ALA A 349 9.84 -16.07 11.48
CA ALA A 349 10.52 -17.20 10.88
C ALA A 349 12.01 -16.92 10.64
N PHE A 350 12.36 -15.69 10.23
CA PHE A 350 13.75 -15.27 10.08
C PHE A 350 14.49 -15.18 11.41
N ILE A 351 13.89 -14.57 12.43
CA ILE A 351 14.49 -14.46 13.78
C ILE A 351 14.74 -15.83 14.38
N GLU A 352 13.79 -16.76 14.22
CA GLU A 352 13.95 -18.14 14.69
C GLU A 352 15.06 -18.87 13.95
N TYR A 353 15.16 -18.67 12.63
CA TYR A 353 16.26 -19.22 11.82
C TYR A 353 17.62 -18.73 12.32
N VAL A 354 17.81 -17.41 12.46
CA VAL A 354 19.07 -16.82 12.96
C VAL A 354 19.41 -17.38 14.35
N ARG A 355 18.44 -17.43 15.27
CA ARG A 355 18.65 -17.96 16.62
C ARG A 355 19.12 -19.42 16.61
N ASN A 356 18.63 -20.24 15.67
CA ASN A 356 19.06 -21.62 15.53
C ASN A 356 20.49 -21.72 14.99
N GLU A 357 20.84 -20.90 14.00
CA GLU A 357 22.22 -20.80 13.49
C GLU A 357 23.19 -20.29 14.55
N GLU A 358 22.80 -19.31 15.38
CA GLU A 358 23.60 -18.81 16.52
C GLU A 358 23.90 -19.92 17.54
N LYS A 359 22.91 -20.74 17.89
CA LYS A 359 23.11 -21.89 18.79
C LYS A 359 24.11 -22.90 18.23
N LEU A 360 24.05 -23.17 16.94
CA LEU A 360 24.99 -24.07 16.28
C LEU A 360 26.41 -23.49 16.27
N LEU A 361 26.52 -22.19 16.00
CA LEU A 361 27.79 -21.47 16.07
C LEU A 361 28.39 -21.52 17.47
N ASP A 362 27.61 -21.24 18.52
CA ASP A 362 28.09 -21.26 19.92
C ASP A 362 28.62 -22.65 20.31
N LEU A 363 27.93 -23.72 19.92
CA LEU A 363 28.39 -25.09 20.14
C LEU A 363 29.73 -25.38 19.44
N ASP A 364 29.89 -24.91 18.21
CA ASP A 364 31.13 -25.08 17.46
C ASP A 364 32.28 -24.25 18.03
N LEU A 365 32.00 -23.01 18.46
CA LEU A 365 32.98 -22.15 19.12
C LEU A 365 33.43 -22.72 20.47
N GLN A 366 32.53 -23.33 21.24
CA GLN A 366 32.86 -23.99 22.49
C GLN A 366 33.79 -25.19 22.26
N LYS A 367 33.49 -26.04 21.27
CA LYS A 367 34.37 -27.18 20.90
C LYS A 367 35.77 -26.71 20.50
N ILE A 368 35.86 -25.62 19.73
CA ILE A 368 37.14 -25.03 19.34
C ILE A 368 37.87 -24.51 20.58
N HIS A 369 37.18 -23.79 21.47
CA HIS A 369 37.75 -23.29 22.71
C HIS A 369 38.37 -24.43 23.55
N ASP A 370 37.59 -25.48 23.80
CA ASP A 370 38.00 -26.60 24.66
C ASP A 370 39.18 -27.38 24.06
N TYR A 371 39.20 -27.57 22.72
CA TYR A 371 40.31 -28.20 22.02
C TYR A 371 41.64 -27.45 22.21
N TYR A 372 41.65 -26.12 22.07
CA TYR A 372 42.88 -25.34 22.23
C TYR A 372 43.22 -25.09 23.71
N ALA A 373 42.23 -25.04 24.62
CA ALA A 373 42.46 -24.93 26.05
C ALA A 373 43.28 -26.13 26.58
N GLU A 374 42.94 -27.36 26.17
CA GLU A 374 43.70 -28.56 26.54
C GLU A 374 45.14 -28.55 25.99
N LYS A 375 45.36 -27.99 24.79
CA LYS A 375 46.71 -27.82 24.23
C LYS A 375 47.55 -26.75 24.92
N ILE A 376 46.91 -25.70 25.43
CA ILE A 376 47.58 -24.58 26.10
C ILE A 376 47.88 -24.90 27.57
N LYS A 377 47.01 -25.68 28.23
CA LYS A 377 47.13 -26.09 29.64
C LYS A 377 48.53 -26.54 30.11
N PRO A 378 49.33 -27.32 29.34
CA PRO A 378 50.66 -27.72 29.77
C PRO A 378 51.75 -26.64 29.61
N LEU A 379 51.45 -25.49 28.98
CA LEU A 379 52.43 -24.45 28.66
C LEU A 379 52.48 -23.36 29.73
N ASN A 380 53.68 -22.81 29.98
CA ASN A 380 53.87 -21.70 30.92
C ASN A 380 54.69 -20.58 30.30
N CYS A 381 54.08 -19.40 30.14
CA CYS A 381 54.74 -18.22 29.60
C CYS A 381 55.24 -17.31 30.74
N GLY A 382 56.47 -17.56 31.21
CA GLY A 382 57.17 -16.77 32.24
C GLY A 382 58.61 -16.45 31.83
N GLU A 383 59.37 -15.80 32.72
CA GLU A 383 60.78 -15.48 32.47
C GLU A 383 61.61 -16.74 32.12
N GLY A 384 62.43 -16.65 31.07
CA GLY A 384 63.25 -17.76 30.58
C GLY A 384 62.51 -18.82 29.75
N ARG A 385 61.17 -18.76 29.60
CA ARG A 385 60.37 -19.75 28.85
C ARG A 385 59.87 -19.26 27.49
N ALA A 386 60.78 -18.69 26.69
CA ALA A 386 60.44 -18.09 25.39
C ALA A 386 59.83 -19.11 24.38
N ALA A 387 60.17 -20.39 24.48
CA ALA A 387 59.62 -21.44 23.61
C ALA A 387 58.14 -21.73 23.90
N ASP A 388 57.77 -21.85 25.18
CA ASP A 388 56.38 -22.07 25.61
C ASP A 388 55.50 -20.88 25.24
N CYS A 389 56.01 -19.64 25.40
CA CYS A 389 55.32 -18.43 24.96
C CYS A 389 55.04 -18.42 23.44
N LYS A 390 56.03 -18.78 22.61
CA LYS A 390 55.85 -18.87 21.15
C LYS A 390 54.81 -19.92 20.76
N MET A 391 54.81 -21.07 21.43
CA MET A 391 53.88 -22.15 21.12
C MET A 391 52.45 -21.80 21.58
N MET A 392 52.31 -21.11 22.72
CA MET A 392 51.04 -20.58 23.19
C MET A 392 50.49 -19.50 22.26
N GLU A 393 51.33 -18.58 21.77
CA GLU A 393 50.97 -17.59 20.75
C GLU A 393 50.48 -18.26 19.47
N GLN A 394 51.18 -19.30 19.00
CA GLN A 394 50.77 -20.06 17.83
C GLN A 394 49.40 -20.70 18.02
N PHE A 395 49.16 -21.38 19.15
CA PHE A 395 47.85 -21.99 19.43
C PHE A 395 46.74 -20.95 19.56
N MET A 396 47.00 -19.77 20.11
CA MET A 396 46.03 -18.67 20.14
C MET A 396 45.67 -18.17 18.73
N LYS A 397 46.66 -18.04 17.84
CA LYS A 397 46.45 -17.67 16.42
C LYS A 397 45.67 -18.75 15.66
N GLU A 398 46.02 -20.03 15.84
CA GLU A 398 45.31 -21.16 15.22
C GLU A 398 43.86 -21.27 15.71
N ARG A 399 43.62 -21.11 17.02
CA ARG A 399 42.28 -21.02 17.61
C ARG A 399 41.48 -19.92 16.94
N CYS A 400 42.08 -18.75 16.82
CA CYS A 400 41.41 -17.60 16.25
C CYS A 400 41.02 -17.81 14.78
N LYS A 401 41.93 -18.38 13.97
CA LYS A 401 41.64 -18.76 12.57
C LYS A 401 40.48 -19.76 12.47
N ALA A 402 40.45 -20.77 13.33
CA ALA A 402 39.38 -21.77 13.36
C ALA A 402 38.03 -21.16 13.75
N GLN A 403 38.00 -20.25 14.72
CA GLN A 403 36.79 -19.52 15.11
C GLN A 403 36.27 -18.64 13.97
N ASN A 404 37.14 -17.84 13.33
CA ASN A 404 36.74 -17.00 12.19
C ASN A 404 36.14 -17.82 11.05
N ALA A 405 36.74 -18.97 10.71
CA ALA A 405 36.22 -19.85 9.66
C ALA A 405 34.80 -20.37 9.97
N ARG A 406 34.47 -20.61 11.25
CA ARG A 406 33.11 -20.98 11.65
C ARG A 406 32.14 -19.82 11.64
N ILE A 407 32.59 -18.63 12.04
CA ILE A 407 31.78 -17.41 11.96
C ILE A 407 31.47 -17.09 10.48
N ASP A 408 32.40 -17.28 9.55
CA ASP A 408 32.15 -17.07 8.11
C ASP A 408 31.02 -17.98 7.57
N VAL A 409 30.98 -19.25 7.98
CA VAL A 409 29.89 -20.18 7.59
C VAL A 409 28.53 -19.69 8.11
N TYR A 410 28.47 -19.29 9.39
CA TYR A 410 27.28 -18.70 9.99
C TYR A 410 26.83 -17.43 9.23
N LEU A 411 27.77 -16.52 8.97
CA LEU A 411 27.51 -15.27 8.28
C LEU A 411 26.97 -15.49 6.86
N GLN A 412 27.51 -16.45 6.10
CA GLN A 412 27.01 -16.80 4.76
C GLN A 412 25.58 -17.32 4.79
N ALA A 413 25.27 -18.23 5.73
CA ALA A 413 23.93 -18.80 5.87
C ALA A 413 22.89 -17.72 6.23
N CYS A 414 23.21 -16.87 7.21
CA CYS A 414 22.33 -15.77 7.60
C CYS A 414 22.20 -14.72 6.49
N ALA A 415 23.28 -14.32 5.82
CA ALA A 415 23.26 -13.30 4.78
C ALA A 415 22.36 -13.67 3.60
N ALA A 416 22.45 -14.93 3.11
CA ALA A 416 21.61 -15.39 2.01
C ALA A 416 20.12 -15.36 2.37
N ARG A 417 19.77 -15.79 3.58
CA ARG A 417 18.39 -15.78 4.07
C ARG A 417 17.88 -14.35 4.33
N ALA A 418 18.74 -13.50 4.88
CA ALA A 418 18.43 -12.11 5.18
C ALA A 418 18.21 -11.30 3.90
N GLU A 419 18.99 -11.53 2.84
CA GLU A 419 18.81 -10.85 1.55
C GLU A 419 17.45 -11.19 0.91
N ALA A 420 17.06 -12.47 0.93
CA ALA A 420 15.75 -12.90 0.43
C ALA A 420 14.58 -12.32 1.25
N ARG A 421 14.73 -12.21 2.57
CA ARG A 421 13.74 -11.58 3.46
C ARG A 421 13.66 -10.07 3.22
N ASP A 422 14.80 -9.38 3.13
CA ASP A 422 14.85 -7.94 2.91
C ASP A 422 14.16 -7.54 1.59
N GLN A 423 14.35 -8.32 0.52
CA GLN A 423 13.67 -8.07 -0.76
C GLN A 423 12.14 -8.11 -0.64
N LYS A 424 11.60 -9.08 0.11
CA LYS A 424 10.16 -9.18 0.37
C LYS A 424 9.68 -8.01 1.23
N GLN A 425 10.35 -7.74 2.35
CA GLN A 425 9.96 -6.66 3.26
C GLN A 425 9.98 -5.30 2.57
N LEU A 426 10.96 -5.06 1.71
CA LEU A 426 11.04 -3.85 0.90
C LEU A 426 9.88 -3.73 -0.09
N LEU A 427 9.48 -4.83 -0.73
CA LEU A 427 8.30 -4.85 -1.61
C LEU A 427 7.03 -4.50 -0.85
N HIS A 428 6.81 -5.09 0.34
CA HIS A 428 5.67 -4.80 1.19
C HIS A 428 5.65 -3.33 1.65
N ALA A 429 6.79 -2.81 2.11
CA ALA A 429 6.91 -1.41 2.52
C ALA A 429 6.52 -0.45 1.37
N ARG A 430 6.96 -0.75 0.14
CA ARG A 430 6.63 0.04 -1.06
C ARG A 430 5.14 -0.01 -1.39
N GLN A 431 4.55 -1.21 -1.37
CA GLN A 431 3.13 -1.40 -1.67
C GLN A 431 2.25 -0.68 -0.64
N TYR A 432 2.60 -0.80 0.65
CA TYR A 432 1.93 -0.08 1.73
C TYR A 432 2.05 1.43 1.52
N PHE A 433 3.27 1.97 1.40
CA PHE A 433 3.52 3.39 1.18
C PHE A 433 2.72 3.92 -0.03
N TYR A 434 2.80 3.24 -1.17
CA TYR A 434 2.08 3.63 -2.37
C TYR A 434 0.55 3.67 -2.16
N PHE A 435 0.00 2.67 -1.46
CA PHE A 435 -1.44 2.63 -1.17
C PHE A 435 -1.86 3.79 -0.27
N THR A 436 -1.16 3.99 0.84
CA THR A 436 -1.50 4.98 1.86
C THR A 436 -1.22 6.40 1.36
N SER A 437 -0.08 6.64 0.72
CA SER A 437 0.29 7.94 0.15
C SER A 437 -0.62 8.36 -1.00
N LYS A 438 -1.42 7.46 -1.56
CA LYS A 438 -2.38 7.76 -2.63
C LYS A 438 -3.79 7.95 -2.07
N TRP A 439 -4.29 6.92 -1.40
CA TRP A 439 -5.70 6.89 -0.99
C TRP A 439 -5.95 7.70 0.27
N PHE A 440 -5.05 7.70 1.25
CA PHE A 440 -5.27 8.48 2.46
C PHE A 440 -5.12 9.98 2.19
N MET A 441 -4.22 10.39 1.29
CA MET A 441 -4.14 11.78 0.84
C MET A 441 -5.43 12.26 0.19
N MET A 442 -5.99 11.46 -0.73
CA MET A 442 -7.26 11.80 -1.39
C MET A 442 -8.45 11.84 -0.44
N ALA A 443 -8.37 11.16 0.71
CA ALA A 443 -9.39 11.20 1.76
C ALA A 443 -9.30 12.47 2.64
N ALA A 444 -8.21 13.25 2.54
CA ALA A 444 -7.99 14.40 3.39
C ALA A 444 -9.01 15.53 3.14
N PRO A 445 -9.36 16.33 4.16
CA PRO A 445 -10.31 17.44 4.01
C PRO A 445 -9.78 18.60 3.16
N ASN A 446 -8.46 18.81 3.17
CA ASN A 446 -7.79 19.89 2.46
C ASN A 446 -6.36 19.48 2.06
N GLN A 447 -5.71 20.32 1.27
CA GLN A 447 -4.37 20.05 0.74
C GLN A 447 -3.30 19.93 1.83
N HIS A 448 -3.38 20.73 2.89
CA HIS A 448 -2.40 20.70 3.99
C HIS A 448 -2.48 19.38 4.76
N LEU A 449 -3.68 18.93 5.12
CA LEU A 449 -3.88 17.62 5.74
C LEU A 449 -3.51 16.46 4.80
N ALA A 450 -3.68 16.63 3.48
CA ALA A 450 -3.19 15.64 2.51
C ALA A 450 -1.65 15.54 2.55
N ASN A 451 -0.95 16.68 2.58
CA ASN A 451 0.51 16.73 2.70
C ASN A 451 0.98 16.14 4.03
N ALA A 452 0.32 16.45 5.15
CA ALA A 452 0.64 15.87 6.46
C ALA A 452 0.51 14.34 6.45
N ILE A 453 -0.55 13.80 5.85
CA ILE A 453 -0.72 12.35 5.66
C ILE A 453 0.40 11.75 4.80
N TYR A 454 0.83 12.45 3.74
CA TYR A 454 1.94 12.00 2.91
C TYR A 454 3.24 11.90 3.72
N TYR A 455 3.61 12.95 4.44
CA TYR A 455 4.85 12.98 5.25
C TYR A 455 4.84 11.94 6.37
N LYS A 456 3.68 11.74 7.02
CA LYS A 456 3.51 10.67 8.00
C LYS A 456 3.76 9.29 7.37
N THR A 457 3.11 9.04 6.23
CA THR A 457 3.20 7.76 5.52
C THR A 457 4.64 7.49 5.04
N ALA A 458 5.33 8.54 4.64
CA ALA A 458 6.75 8.52 4.33
C ALA A 458 7.62 8.14 5.53
N GLY A 459 7.38 8.74 6.70
CA GLY A 459 8.06 8.35 7.94
C GLY A 459 7.82 6.87 8.28
N GLU A 460 6.58 6.38 8.12
CA GLU A 460 6.25 4.95 8.31
C GLU A 460 7.03 4.05 7.34
N TYR A 461 7.28 4.50 6.11
CA TYR A 461 8.12 3.77 5.16
C TYR A 461 9.58 3.69 5.63
N LEU A 462 10.15 4.81 6.09
CA LEU A 462 11.51 4.86 6.63
C LEU A 462 11.68 3.91 7.84
N GLN A 463 10.71 3.92 8.76
CA GLN A 463 10.68 2.99 9.89
C GLN A 463 10.63 1.52 9.46
N ARG A 464 9.89 1.19 8.40
CA ARG A 464 9.82 -0.17 7.87
C ARG A 464 11.14 -0.61 7.23
N ILE A 465 11.84 0.26 6.51
CA ILE A 465 13.12 -0.11 5.90
C ILE A 465 14.28 -0.11 6.91
N ARG A 466 14.13 0.57 8.06
CA ARG A 466 15.07 0.50 9.20
C ARG A 466 15.22 -0.92 9.76
N THR A 467 14.18 -1.75 9.66
CA THR A 467 14.21 -3.14 10.14
C THR A 467 14.84 -4.10 9.14
N LEU A 468 15.27 -3.62 7.97
CA LEU A 468 16.12 -4.39 7.06
C LEU A 468 17.52 -4.52 7.67
N VAL A 469 18.23 -5.59 7.33
CA VAL A 469 19.60 -5.82 7.83
C VAL A 469 19.70 -6.01 9.36
N THR A 470 18.81 -6.82 9.94
CA THR A 470 18.73 -7.04 11.39
C THR A 470 19.13 -8.47 11.81
N TYR A 471 20.42 -8.68 12.05
CA TYR A 471 20.92 -9.68 13.00
C TYR A 471 22.30 -9.25 13.52
N ASN A 472 22.68 -9.71 14.71
CA ASN A 472 23.98 -9.37 15.27
C ASN A 472 25.06 -10.19 14.55
N SER A 473 25.99 -9.48 13.92
CA SER A 473 27.27 -10.03 13.50
C SER A 473 28.12 -10.24 14.75
N THR A 474 28.09 -11.43 15.33
CA THR A 474 28.94 -11.85 16.45
C THR A 474 30.41 -11.97 15.98
N GLY A 475 31.04 -10.87 15.58
CA GLY A 475 32.30 -10.87 14.81
C GLY A 475 33.58 -10.48 15.57
N HIS A 476 33.51 -9.90 16.77
CA HIS A 476 34.68 -9.21 17.35
C HIS A 476 35.61 -10.06 18.21
N ARG A 477 35.45 -11.38 18.27
CA ARG A 477 36.20 -12.21 19.23
C ARG A 477 37.70 -12.33 18.92
N CYS A 478 38.10 -12.07 17.68
CA CYS A 478 39.43 -12.38 17.16
C CYS A 478 40.26 -11.16 16.73
N GLY A 479 39.62 -10.18 16.10
CA GLY A 479 40.30 -9.00 15.55
C GLY A 479 40.93 -8.10 16.60
N GLN A 480 40.51 -8.17 17.87
CA GLN A 480 41.14 -7.44 18.97
C GLN A 480 42.49 -8.06 19.37
N PHE A 481 42.62 -9.39 19.35
CA PHE A 481 43.85 -10.09 19.75
C PHE A 481 44.99 -9.85 18.76
N GLU A 482 44.72 -9.94 17.45
CA GLU A 482 45.73 -9.69 16.41
C GLU A 482 46.20 -8.23 16.42
N LYS A 483 45.29 -7.25 16.61
CA LYS A 483 45.65 -5.83 16.76
C LYS A 483 46.47 -5.54 18.02
N LEU A 484 46.26 -6.29 19.10
CA LEU A 484 47.08 -6.16 20.31
C LEU A 484 48.49 -6.71 20.07
N LEU A 485 48.65 -7.78 19.29
CA LEU A 485 49.96 -8.32 18.92
C LEU A 485 50.77 -7.41 17.98
N GLU A 486 50.13 -6.47 17.28
CA GLU A 486 50.84 -5.42 16.52
C GLU A 486 51.50 -4.37 17.42
N LYS A 487 50.99 -4.19 18.65
CA LYS A 487 51.43 -3.15 19.59
C LYS A 487 52.23 -3.69 20.77
N TYR A 488 51.95 -4.92 21.19
CA TYR A 488 52.51 -5.54 22.39
C TYR A 488 53.02 -6.94 22.04
N SER A 489 54.14 -7.33 22.64
CA SER A 489 54.59 -8.72 22.57
C SER A 489 53.60 -9.65 23.29
N PHE A 490 53.51 -10.89 22.85
CA PHE A 490 52.62 -11.87 23.48
C PHE A 490 52.88 -12.01 24.98
N GLN A 491 54.15 -11.98 25.41
CA GLN A 491 54.55 -12.00 26.82
C GLN A 491 53.94 -10.85 27.62
N GLN A 492 53.87 -9.64 27.06
CA GLN A 492 53.27 -8.47 27.71
C GLN A 492 51.74 -8.59 27.83
N LEU A 493 51.09 -9.31 26.91
CA LEU A 493 49.63 -9.49 26.92
C LEU A 493 49.15 -10.58 27.89
N VAL A 494 50.02 -11.53 28.24
CA VAL A 494 49.71 -12.64 29.17
C VAL A 494 50.38 -12.50 30.53
N ALA A 495 51.17 -11.44 30.73
CA ALA A 495 51.72 -11.09 32.03
C ALA A 495 50.59 -10.76 33.02
N PRO A 496 50.68 -11.20 34.28
CA PRO A 496 49.69 -10.85 35.30
C PRO A 496 49.62 -9.32 35.48
N PRO A 497 48.43 -8.74 35.72
CA PRO A 497 48.30 -7.29 35.95
C PRO A 497 49.09 -6.86 37.18
N CYS A 498 49.88 -5.77 37.08
CA CYS A 498 50.50 -5.14 38.25
C CYS A 498 49.43 -4.36 39.00
N GLU A 499 49.05 -4.81 40.19
CA GLU A 499 47.95 -4.22 40.97
C GLU A 499 48.34 -3.00 41.83
N MET A 500 49.57 -2.46 41.76
CA MET A 500 49.94 -1.30 42.60
C MET A 500 50.84 -0.27 41.92
N ASP A 501 50.21 0.82 41.48
CA ASP A 501 50.75 2.17 41.65
C ASP A 501 49.82 2.89 42.63
N ALA A 502 50.22 3.01 43.91
CA ALA A 502 49.44 3.70 44.93
C ALA A 502 50.28 4.83 45.55
N GLU A 503 49.77 6.05 45.49
CA GLU A 503 50.20 7.18 46.32
C GLU A 503 49.29 7.23 47.54
N LEU A 504 49.84 6.92 48.72
CA LEU A 504 49.14 7.09 50.00
C LEU A 504 49.73 8.29 50.73
N GLU A 505 48.94 9.35 50.84
CA GLU A 505 49.27 10.50 51.68
C GLU A 505 48.75 10.27 53.11
N TYR A 506 49.67 10.19 54.07
CA TYR A 506 49.35 10.16 55.50
C TYR A 506 50.04 11.34 56.19
N GLY A 507 49.34 12.47 56.24
CA GLY A 507 49.89 13.71 56.79
C GLY A 507 51.03 14.27 55.92
N ILE A 508 52.21 14.47 56.50
CA ILE A 508 53.37 15.12 55.83
C ILE A 508 54.27 14.13 55.08
N ILE A 509 53.90 12.85 55.02
CA ILE A 509 54.68 11.78 54.37
C ILE A 509 53.91 11.28 53.16
N ASN A 510 54.62 11.26 52.02
CA ASN A 510 54.11 10.75 50.75
C ASN A 510 54.84 9.44 50.43
N ILE A 511 54.13 8.31 50.40
CA ILE A 511 54.71 7.01 50.05
C ILE A 511 54.25 6.64 48.64
N LYS A 512 55.22 6.51 47.73
CA LYS A 512 55.04 5.98 46.37
C LYS A 512 55.45 4.51 46.37
N ALA A 513 54.51 3.64 46.07
CA ALA A 513 54.81 2.24 45.77
C ALA A 513 54.62 2.02 44.25
N SER A 514 55.70 1.60 43.57
CA SER A 514 55.67 1.19 42.17
C SER A 514 56.30 -0.19 42.02
N CYS A 515 55.70 -1.05 41.20
CA CYS A 515 56.19 -2.41 40.91
C CYS A 515 57.66 -2.46 40.43
N LYS A 516 58.26 -1.35 39.98
CA LYS A 516 59.66 -1.30 39.52
C LYS A 516 60.71 -1.28 40.65
N GLU A 517 60.33 -0.99 41.89
CA GLU A 517 61.28 -0.86 43.01
C GLU A 517 61.31 -2.09 43.94
N PHE A 518 60.45 -3.09 43.69
CA PHE A 518 60.47 -4.39 44.36
C PHE A 518 60.94 -5.50 43.40
N GLU A 519 62.05 -5.27 42.70
CA GLU A 519 62.93 -6.34 42.23
C GLU A 519 64.07 -6.49 43.25
N MET A 520 64.04 -7.54 44.06
CA MET A 520 65.19 -8.08 44.78
C MET A 520 65.12 -9.60 44.84
#